data_AF-A0A0E3SGB6-F1
#
_entry.id   AF-A0A0E3SGB6-F1
#
_cell.length_a   1.000
_cell.length_b   1.000
_cell.length_c   1.000
_cell.angle_alpha   90.00
_cell.angle_beta   90.00
_cell.angle_gamma   90.00
#
_symmetry.space_group_name_H-M   'P 1'
#
loop_
_entity.id
_entity.type
_entity.pdbx_description
1 polymer ?
#
loop_
_entity_poly.entity_id
_entity_poly.type
_entity_poly.pdbx_seq_one_letter_code
_entity_poly.pdbx_strand_id
1 'polypeptide(L)'
;MINDENYRKLEEKAKELGASNVRLIPAADIVVEDRTVLKCIFGCNGYGSRVCPPFVPAVDEFKKMLSDYEWALLVEWKSDNIFSREVSENFSKYSIEPPKDEIVKQQYQNNLKIIMKDRKEIIQPGVLELEKLAWTLGYNIALATFPGMCTWCATSDYSSVKCAGDKGPCHHPTLRRPCLMGLGIRMDKTLDKLNTPLQKFPLDDTAPLPYTLILLD
;
A
#
# COMPACT_ATOMS: atom_id res chain seq x y z
N MET A 1 12.35 8.66 -20.15
CA MET A 1 12.44 7.22 -20.50
C MET A 1 13.45 6.51 -19.63
N ILE A 2 12.97 5.60 -18.77
CA ILE A 2 13.83 4.67 -18.04
C ILE A 2 14.52 3.71 -19.01
N ASN A 3 15.83 3.54 -18.86
CA ASN A 3 16.59 2.58 -19.65
C ASN A 3 16.47 1.16 -19.07
N ASP A 4 16.69 0.15 -19.91
CA ASP A 4 16.54 -1.27 -19.53
C ASP A 4 17.47 -1.68 -18.37
N GLU A 5 18.66 -1.07 -18.27
CA GLU A 5 19.61 -1.37 -17.20
C GLU A 5 19.09 -0.90 -15.84
N ASN A 6 18.54 0.31 -15.77
CA ASN A 6 17.94 0.88 -14.56
C ASN A 6 16.70 0.09 -14.14
N TYR A 7 15.83 -0.26 -15.08
CA TYR A 7 14.67 -1.10 -14.79
C TYR A 7 15.10 -2.46 -14.21
N ARG A 8 16.08 -3.12 -14.83
CA ARG A 8 16.60 -4.41 -14.34
C ARG A 8 17.14 -4.30 -12.91
N LYS A 9 17.92 -3.25 -12.60
CA LYS A 9 18.43 -3.01 -11.24
C LYS A 9 17.29 -2.85 -10.21
N LEU A 10 16.25 -2.10 -10.56
CA LEU A 10 15.08 -1.92 -9.70
C LEU A 10 14.29 -3.24 -9.52
N GLU A 11 14.11 -4.00 -10.59
CA GLU A 11 13.43 -5.29 -10.56
C GLU A 11 14.19 -6.32 -9.71
N GLU A 12 15.51 -6.46 -9.92
CA GLU A 12 16.38 -7.34 -9.14
C GLU A 12 16.31 -6.95 -7.67
N LYS A 13 16.43 -5.65 -7.36
CA LYS A 13 16.36 -5.18 -5.99
C LYS A 13 15.00 -5.45 -5.35
N ALA A 14 13.91 -5.28 -6.08
CA ALA A 14 12.57 -5.53 -5.56
C ALA A 14 12.37 -7.02 -5.24
N LYS A 15 12.85 -7.92 -6.11
CA LYS A 15 12.80 -9.37 -5.89
C LYS A 15 13.65 -9.78 -4.67
N GLU A 16 14.84 -9.22 -4.50
CA GLU A 16 15.67 -9.41 -3.30
C GLU A 16 14.94 -9.00 -2.02
N LEU A 17 14.15 -7.92 -2.09
CA LEU A 17 13.38 -7.37 -0.96
C LEU A 17 12.06 -8.10 -0.70
N GLY A 18 11.72 -9.14 -1.49
CA GLY A 18 10.53 -9.98 -1.26
C GLY A 18 9.34 -9.71 -2.19
N ALA A 19 9.52 -8.92 -3.25
CA ALA A 19 8.50 -8.78 -4.29
C ALA A 19 8.27 -10.13 -5.02
N SER A 20 7.01 -10.45 -5.32
CA SER A 20 6.65 -11.58 -6.19
C SER A 20 6.78 -11.22 -7.66
N ASN A 21 6.41 -10.01 -8.02
CA ASN A 21 6.37 -9.53 -9.40
C ASN A 21 6.60 -8.02 -9.45
N VAL A 22 7.24 -7.56 -10.52
CA VAL A 22 7.56 -6.16 -10.75
C VAL A 22 7.26 -5.85 -12.20
N ARG A 23 6.57 -4.73 -12.46
CA ARG A 23 6.27 -4.27 -13.81
C ARG A 23 6.48 -2.77 -13.91
N LEU A 24 7.11 -2.35 -14.98
CA LEU A 24 7.14 -0.95 -15.37
C LEU A 24 5.88 -0.62 -16.17
N ILE A 25 5.15 0.42 -15.77
CA ILE A 25 3.96 0.89 -16.46
C ILE A 25 4.03 2.40 -16.70
N PRO A 26 3.44 2.93 -17.79
CA PRO A 26 3.29 4.37 -17.95
C PRO A 26 2.51 4.97 -16.77
N ALA A 27 2.95 6.10 -16.23
CA ALA A 27 2.25 6.76 -15.13
C ALA A 27 0.80 7.14 -15.54
N ALA A 28 0.58 7.45 -16.82
CA ALA A 28 -0.73 7.71 -17.42
C ALA A 28 -1.73 6.53 -17.35
N ASP A 29 -1.25 5.31 -17.10
CA ASP A 29 -2.11 4.14 -16.91
C ASP A 29 -2.63 3.99 -15.48
N ILE A 30 -2.07 4.73 -14.52
CA ILE A 30 -2.59 4.78 -13.15
C ILE A 30 -3.94 5.50 -13.14
N VAL A 31 -4.99 4.78 -12.72
CA VAL A 31 -6.34 5.32 -12.61
C VAL A 31 -6.51 6.04 -11.28
N VAL A 32 -6.83 7.34 -11.32
CA VAL A 32 -7.10 8.18 -10.14
C VAL A 32 -8.53 8.71 -10.17
N GLU A 33 -9.31 8.48 -9.11
CA GLU A 33 -10.71 8.91 -8.99
C GLU A 33 -10.97 9.70 -7.71
N ASP A 34 -11.74 10.79 -7.81
CA ASP A 34 -12.03 11.67 -6.67
C ASP A 34 -12.85 10.96 -5.58
N ARG A 35 -13.76 10.07 -5.98
CA ARG A 35 -14.61 9.32 -5.05
C ARG A 35 -13.87 8.25 -4.24
N THR A 36 -12.63 7.89 -4.60
CA THR A 36 -11.87 6.83 -3.91
C THR A 36 -11.69 7.16 -2.44
N VAL A 37 -11.43 8.43 -2.11
CA VAL A 37 -11.18 8.88 -0.73
C VAL A 37 -12.43 8.81 0.15
N LEU A 38 -13.64 8.65 -0.41
CA LEU A 38 -14.85 8.44 0.38
C LEU A 38 -14.75 7.18 1.25
N LYS A 39 -14.06 6.13 0.77
CA LYS A 39 -13.79 4.92 1.57
C LYS A 39 -12.73 5.15 2.65
N CYS A 40 -11.91 6.18 2.52
CA CYS A 40 -11.02 6.62 3.61
C CYS A 40 -11.82 7.38 4.67
N ILE A 41 -12.63 8.35 4.26
CA ILE A 41 -13.42 9.21 5.16
C ILE A 41 -14.43 8.38 5.97
N PHE A 42 -15.12 7.44 5.31
CA PHE A 42 -16.18 6.63 5.93
C PHE A 42 -15.70 5.21 6.22
N GLY A 43 -15.08 5.01 7.38
CA GLY A 43 -14.83 3.67 7.95
C GLY A 43 -13.38 3.18 7.93
N CYS A 44 -12.41 3.97 7.45
CA CYS A 44 -11.00 3.59 7.54
C CYS A 44 -10.39 4.05 8.88
N ASN A 45 -9.80 3.12 9.63
CA ASN A 45 -9.09 3.40 10.88
C ASN A 45 -7.77 4.20 10.70
N GLY A 46 -7.26 4.29 9.46
CA GLY A 46 -6.06 5.06 9.12
C GLY A 46 -6.33 6.50 8.68
N TYR A 47 -7.61 6.90 8.53
CA TYR A 47 -7.98 8.27 8.16
C TYR A 47 -7.50 9.28 9.21
N GLY A 48 -7.09 10.48 8.77
CA GLY A 48 -6.52 11.49 9.65
C GLY A 48 -5.07 11.24 10.08
N SER A 49 -4.45 10.12 9.70
CA SER A 49 -3.03 9.91 9.94
C SER A 49 -2.15 10.75 9.01
N ARG A 50 -0.88 10.93 9.38
CA ARG A 50 0.10 11.73 8.62
C ARG A 50 0.52 11.14 7.25
N VAL A 51 -0.12 10.05 6.81
CA VAL A 51 0.05 9.38 5.50
C VAL A 51 -1.28 9.21 4.75
N CYS A 52 -2.36 9.74 5.30
CA CYS A 52 -3.71 9.66 4.75
C CYS A 52 -4.32 11.07 4.69
N PRO A 53 -5.44 11.26 3.99
CA PRO A 53 -6.17 12.52 4.02
C PRO A 53 -6.53 12.92 5.46
N PRO A 54 -6.53 14.23 5.78
CA PRO A 54 -6.25 15.38 4.89
C PRO A 54 -4.76 15.78 4.83
N PHE A 55 -3.84 14.95 5.34
CA PHE A 55 -2.41 15.29 5.45
C PHE A 55 -1.55 14.80 4.29
N VAL A 56 -2.18 14.47 3.17
CA VAL A 56 -1.58 14.14 1.86
C VAL A 56 -2.27 15.01 0.80
N PRO A 57 -1.69 15.19 -0.41
CA PRO A 57 -2.32 15.98 -1.46
C PRO A 57 -3.77 15.58 -1.70
N ALA A 58 -4.63 16.57 -1.98
CA ALA A 58 -5.98 16.29 -2.44
C ALA A 58 -5.94 15.53 -3.77
N VAL A 59 -7.02 14.82 -4.12
CA VAL A 59 -7.01 13.94 -5.31
C VAL A 59 -6.80 14.74 -6.61
N ASP A 60 -7.37 15.93 -6.71
CA ASP A 60 -7.21 16.82 -7.86
C ASP A 60 -5.81 17.43 -7.94
N GLU A 61 -5.20 17.75 -6.80
CA GLU A 61 -3.79 18.14 -6.72
C GLU A 61 -2.88 16.98 -7.15
N PHE A 62 -3.12 15.78 -6.64
CA PHE A 62 -2.32 14.60 -6.97
C PHE A 62 -2.44 14.22 -8.46
N LYS A 63 -3.62 14.37 -9.09
CA LYS A 63 -3.76 14.16 -10.54
C LYS A 63 -2.83 15.06 -11.36
N LYS A 64 -2.63 16.30 -10.94
CA LYS A 64 -1.69 17.25 -11.59
C LYS A 64 -0.25 16.84 -11.32
N MET A 65 0.09 16.48 -10.09
CA MET A 65 1.44 16.01 -9.74
C MET A 65 1.80 14.70 -10.47
N LEU A 66 0.82 13.80 -10.63
CA LEU A 66 1.02 12.53 -11.32
C LEU A 66 1.38 12.72 -12.79
N SER A 67 0.92 13.81 -13.45
CA SER A 67 1.29 14.09 -14.84
C SER A 67 2.73 14.55 -15.04
N ASP A 68 3.44 14.87 -13.96
CA ASP A 68 4.87 15.19 -14.01
C ASP A 68 5.75 13.91 -14.02
N TYR A 69 5.15 12.73 -13.77
CA TYR A 69 5.84 11.44 -13.83
C TYR A 69 5.61 10.75 -15.17
N GLU A 70 6.64 10.12 -15.72
CA GLU A 70 6.54 9.37 -16.99
C GLU A 70 6.19 7.90 -16.74
N TRP A 71 6.75 7.31 -15.69
CA TRP A 71 6.65 5.88 -15.40
C TRP A 71 6.26 5.60 -13.94
N ALA A 72 5.80 4.38 -13.69
CA ALA A 72 5.65 3.85 -12.35
C ALA A 72 6.13 2.39 -12.31
N LEU A 73 6.88 2.06 -11.25
CA LEU A 73 7.20 0.68 -10.91
C LEU A 73 6.06 0.11 -10.08
N LEU A 74 5.25 -0.76 -10.68
CA LEU A 74 4.22 -1.54 -10.02
C LEU A 74 4.86 -2.77 -9.39
N VAL A 75 4.87 -2.82 -8.06
CA VAL A 75 5.47 -3.90 -7.28
C VAL A 75 4.37 -4.68 -6.57
N GLU A 76 4.34 -5.98 -6.82
CA GLU A 76 3.52 -6.96 -6.11
C GLU A 76 4.37 -7.62 -5.03
N TRP A 77 3.81 -7.72 -3.82
CA TRP A 77 4.50 -8.31 -2.68
C TRP A 77 3.91 -9.69 -2.35
N LYS A 78 4.75 -10.59 -1.86
CA LYS A 78 4.28 -11.87 -1.33
C LYS A 78 3.56 -11.65 -0.01
N SER A 79 2.47 -12.39 0.21
CA SER A 79 1.85 -12.53 1.52
C SER A 79 1.29 -13.94 1.64
N ASP A 80 1.63 -14.62 2.73
CA ASP A 80 1.08 -15.94 3.07
C ASP A 80 -0.17 -15.81 3.96
N ASN A 81 -0.75 -14.60 3.99
CA ASN A 81 -1.84 -14.26 4.89
C ASN A 81 -3.20 -14.73 4.35
N ILE A 82 -3.53 -16.00 4.58
CA ILE A 82 -4.75 -16.61 4.04
C ILE A 82 -6.00 -16.09 4.78
N PHE A 83 -6.96 -15.54 4.03
CA PHE A 83 -8.27 -15.12 4.54
C PHE A 83 -9.33 -16.18 4.26
N SER A 84 -10.11 -16.54 5.28
CA SER A 84 -11.40 -17.18 5.05
C SER A 84 -12.42 -16.17 4.54
N ARG A 85 -13.47 -16.65 3.88
CA ARG A 85 -14.60 -15.81 3.47
C ARG A 85 -15.20 -15.00 4.61
N GLU A 86 -15.42 -15.64 5.76
CA GLU A 86 -16.01 -15.02 6.95
C GLU A 86 -15.18 -13.82 7.45
N VAL A 87 -13.85 -13.99 7.56
CA VAL A 87 -12.96 -12.91 7.97
C VAL A 87 -12.84 -11.85 6.88
N SER A 88 -12.82 -12.23 5.60
CA SER A 88 -12.74 -11.29 4.48
C SER A 88 -13.95 -10.36 4.43
N GLU A 89 -15.16 -10.91 4.49
CA GLU A 89 -16.42 -10.16 4.43
C GLU A 89 -16.58 -9.20 5.62
N ASN A 90 -16.08 -9.58 6.80
CA ASN A 90 -16.27 -8.85 8.05
C ASN A 90 -15.00 -8.14 8.56
N PHE A 91 -13.91 -8.09 7.80
CA PHE A 91 -12.60 -7.63 8.31
C PHE A 91 -12.66 -6.26 8.99
N SER A 92 -13.29 -5.28 8.34
CA SER A 92 -13.46 -3.94 8.91
C SER A 92 -14.40 -3.93 10.12
N LYS A 93 -15.47 -4.73 10.11
CA LYS A 93 -16.40 -4.86 11.23
C LYS A 93 -15.68 -5.42 12.46
N TYR A 94 -14.87 -6.45 12.28
CA TYR A 94 -14.11 -7.11 13.34
C TYR A 94 -13.01 -6.25 13.96
N SER A 95 -12.66 -5.13 13.33
CA SER A 95 -11.81 -4.11 13.96
C SER A 95 -12.52 -3.28 15.04
N ILE A 96 -13.85 -3.27 15.05
CA ILE A 96 -14.68 -2.51 15.99
C ILE A 96 -15.37 -3.47 16.97
N GLU A 97 -16.00 -4.51 16.45
CA GLU A 97 -16.72 -5.52 17.22
C GLU A 97 -16.10 -6.90 16.93
N PRO A 98 -15.24 -7.43 17.82
CA PRO A 98 -14.60 -8.73 17.60
C PRO A 98 -15.60 -9.88 17.40
N PRO A 99 -15.25 -10.92 16.62
CA PRO A 99 -16.10 -12.08 16.44
C PRO A 99 -16.42 -12.78 17.77
N LYS A 100 -17.63 -13.35 17.88
CA LYS A 100 -18.03 -14.16 19.04
C LYS A 100 -17.46 -15.57 18.99
N ASP A 101 -17.33 -16.13 17.79
CA ASP A 101 -16.69 -17.42 17.57
C ASP A 101 -15.18 -17.29 17.79
N GLU A 102 -14.63 -18.12 18.68
CA GLU A 102 -13.23 -17.98 19.09
C GLU A 102 -12.24 -18.41 17.98
N ILE A 103 -12.64 -19.32 17.09
CA ILE A 103 -11.82 -19.72 15.94
C ILE A 103 -11.73 -18.56 14.95
N VAL A 104 -12.87 -17.94 14.60
CA VAL A 104 -12.92 -16.78 13.71
C VAL A 104 -12.16 -15.59 14.31
N LYS A 105 -12.29 -15.38 15.63
CA LYS A 105 -11.55 -14.33 16.35
C LYS A 105 -10.05 -14.55 16.30
N GLN A 106 -9.58 -15.77 16.55
CA GLN A 106 -8.16 -16.11 16.46
C GLN A 106 -7.65 -15.93 15.02
N GLN A 107 -8.44 -16.35 14.03
CA GLN A 107 -8.10 -16.17 12.61
C GLN A 107 -7.96 -14.68 12.28
N TYR A 108 -8.97 -13.86 12.58
CA TYR A 108 -8.92 -12.41 12.37
C TYR A 108 -7.71 -11.74 13.03
N GLN A 109 -7.41 -12.09 14.28
CA GLN A 109 -6.25 -11.55 15.00
C GLN A 109 -4.93 -11.95 14.35
N ASN A 110 -4.82 -13.20 13.88
CA ASN A 110 -3.64 -13.65 13.15
C ASN A 110 -3.50 -12.92 11.81
N ASN A 111 -4.60 -12.77 11.04
CA ASN A 111 -4.58 -12.03 9.78
C ASN A 111 -4.13 -10.58 9.98
N LEU A 112 -4.63 -9.92 11.03
CA LEU A 112 -4.25 -8.53 11.35
C LEU A 112 -2.76 -8.43 11.71
N LYS A 113 -2.25 -9.35 12.54
CA LYS A 113 -0.83 -9.39 12.92
C LYS A 113 0.07 -9.60 11.71
N ILE A 114 -0.28 -10.53 10.83
CA ILE A 114 0.49 -10.78 9.60
C ILE A 114 0.48 -9.54 8.71
N ILE A 115 -0.68 -8.87 8.50
CA ILE A 115 -0.73 -7.59 7.76
C ILE A 115 0.26 -6.57 8.34
N MET A 116 0.23 -6.38 9.66
CA MET A 116 1.07 -5.36 10.29
C MET A 116 2.56 -5.71 10.20
N LYS A 117 2.89 -6.99 10.39
CA LYS A 117 4.24 -7.53 10.30
C LYS A 117 4.79 -7.43 8.88
N ASP A 118 4.09 -7.98 7.89
CA ASP A 118 4.49 -7.95 6.47
C ASP A 118 4.74 -6.50 6.02
N ARG A 119 3.83 -5.59 6.37
CA ARG A 119 3.99 -4.18 6.04
C ARG A 119 5.19 -3.53 6.73
N LYS A 120 5.40 -3.78 8.03
CA LYS A 120 6.46 -3.10 8.81
C LYS A 120 7.85 -3.66 8.51
N GLU A 121 7.97 -4.97 8.33
CA GLU A 121 9.26 -5.66 8.22
C GLU A 121 9.72 -5.83 6.77
N ILE A 122 8.80 -5.92 5.81
CA ILE A 122 9.11 -6.24 4.41
C ILE A 122 8.68 -5.10 3.49
N ILE A 123 7.37 -4.82 3.40
CA ILE A 123 6.84 -4.01 2.31
C ILE A 123 7.22 -2.53 2.46
N GLN A 124 6.90 -1.87 3.57
CA GLN A 124 7.20 -0.44 3.74
C GLN A 124 8.71 -0.14 3.71
N PRO A 125 9.58 -0.91 4.38
CA PRO A 125 11.03 -0.76 4.21
C PRO A 125 11.46 -1.02 2.77
N GLY A 126 10.97 -2.10 2.14
CA GLY A 126 11.37 -2.48 0.79
C GLY A 126 11.04 -1.41 -0.25
N VAL A 127 9.85 -0.82 -0.18
CA VAL A 127 9.48 0.29 -1.08
C VAL A 127 10.38 1.52 -0.87
N LEU A 128 10.77 1.83 0.37
CA LEU A 128 11.70 2.93 0.63
C LEU A 128 13.11 2.64 0.08
N GLU A 129 13.58 1.39 0.14
CA GLU A 129 14.85 1.01 -0.49
C GLU A 129 14.79 1.10 -2.01
N LEU A 130 13.65 0.78 -2.63
CA LEU A 130 13.45 0.95 -4.06
C LEU A 130 13.43 2.43 -4.47
N GLU A 131 12.77 3.28 -3.69
CA GLU A 131 12.78 4.74 -3.91
C GLU A 131 14.19 5.31 -3.77
N LYS A 132 14.96 4.88 -2.75
CA LYS A 132 16.38 5.26 -2.61
C LYS A 132 17.21 4.80 -3.79
N LEU A 133 17.03 3.57 -4.26
CA LEU A 133 17.74 3.07 -5.44
C LEU A 133 17.37 3.89 -6.68
N ALA A 134 16.09 4.17 -6.90
CA ALA A 134 15.64 5.01 -8.01
C ALA A 134 16.33 6.38 -8.00
N TRP A 135 16.43 7.03 -6.82
CA TRP A 135 17.20 8.26 -6.67
C TRP A 135 18.65 8.09 -7.15
N THR A 136 19.36 7.04 -6.71
CA THR A 136 20.76 6.82 -7.14
C THR A 136 20.93 6.54 -8.64
N LEU A 137 19.85 6.13 -9.31
CA LEU A 137 19.81 5.89 -10.75
C LEU A 137 19.41 7.13 -11.57
N GLY A 138 19.17 8.26 -10.91
CA GLY A 138 18.87 9.55 -11.53
C GLY A 138 17.40 10.01 -11.43
N TYR A 139 16.51 9.19 -10.87
CA TYR A 139 15.09 9.52 -10.66
C TYR A 139 14.94 10.32 -9.35
N ASN A 140 15.43 11.55 -9.36
CA ASN A 140 15.61 12.36 -8.14
C ASN A 140 14.28 12.81 -7.51
N ILE A 141 13.15 12.73 -8.21
CA ILE A 141 11.84 13.03 -7.63
C ILE A 141 10.96 11.78 -7.48
N ALA A 142 11.59 10.60 -7.52
CA ALA A 142 10.90 9.33 -7.32
C ALA A 142 10.11 9.33 -6.01
N LEU A 143 8.87 8.83 -6.06
CA LEU A 143 7.95 8.80 -4.92
C LEU A 143 7.32 7.44 -4.71
N ALA A 144 7.61 6.86 -3.56
CA ALA A 144 7.01 5.63 -3.07
C ALA A 144 5.59 5.84 -2.52
N THR A 145 4.80 4.76 -2.56
CA THR A 145 3.47 4.67 -1.94
C THR A 145 3.36 3.43 -1.07
N PHE A 146 2.50 3.47 -0.04
CA PHE A 146 2.24 2.32 0.83
C PHE A 146 0.92 1.60 0.50
N PRO A 147 0.86 0.26 0.69
CA PRO A 147 -0.30 -0.56 0.36
C PRO A 147 -1.32 -0.53 1.51
N GLY A 148 -1.87 0.65 1.82
CA GLY A 148 -2.78 0.85 2.95
C GLY A 148 -2.15 1.65 4.10
N MET A 149 -2.58 1.37 5.33
CA MET A 149 -2.11 2.12 6.51
C MET A 149 -0.62 1.91 6.79
N CYS A 150 0.05 2.98 7.21
CA CYS A 150 1.42 2.94 7.74
C CYS A 150 1.49 2.10 9.02
N THR A 151 2.54 1.28 9.17
CA THR A 151 2.72 0.35 10.30
C THR A 151 4.05 0.56 11.04
N TRP A 152 4.79 1.63 10.75
CA TRP A 152 6.02 1.98 11.47
C TRP A 152 5.83 2.06 13.00
N CYS A 153 4.70 2.61 13.46
CA CYS A 153 4.34 2.67 14.87
C CYS A 153 3.62 1.41 15.41
N ALA A 154 3.68 0.27 14.72
CA ALA A 154 3.07 -0.95 15.23
C ALA A 154 3.74 -1.42 16.52
N THR A 155 2.95 -1.97 17.44
CA THR A 155 3.44 -2.62 18.66
C THR A 155 4.31 -3.84 18.33
N SER A 156 5.16 -4.26 19.27
CA SER A 156 6.08 -5.38 19.07
C SER A 156 5.39 -6.73 18.85
N ASP A 157 4.14 -6.88 19.31
CA ASP A 157 3.29 -8.04 19.11
C ASP A 157 2.36 -7.93 17.89
N TYR A 158 2.48 -6.84 17.11
CA TYR A 158 1.70 -6.56 15.90
C TYR A 158 0.18 -6.53 16.11
N SER A 159 -0.29 -6.25 17.32
CA SER A 159 -1.72 -6.19 17.63
C SER A 159 -2.35 -4.81 17.37
N SER A 160 -1.56 -3.74 17.34
CA SER A 160 -2.06 -2.38 17.15
C SER A 160 -1.00 -1.43 16.58
N VAL A 161 -1.44 -0.26 16.09
CA VAL A 161 -0.55 0.82 15.63
C VAL A 161 -0.74 2.06 16.49
N LYS A 162 0.30 2.46 17.23
CA LYS A 162 0.30 3.66 18.10
C LYS A 162 0.70 4.91 17.32
N CYS A 163 -0.07 5.23 16.28
CA CYS A 163 0.15 6.42 15.45
C CYS A 163 -0.23 7.69 16.21
N ALA A 164 0.50 8.79 15.98
CA ALA A 164 0.11 10.11 16.48
C ALA A 164 -1.24 10.60 15.89
N GLY A 165 -1.64 10.06 14.73
CA GLY A 165 -2.86 10.47 14.03
C GLY A 165 -2.85 11.96 13.69
N ASP A 166 -3.97 12.62 14.00
CA ASP A 166 -4.17 14.07 13.91
C ASP A 166 -3.67 14.83 15.15
N LYS A 167 -3.40 14.13 16.26
CA LYS A 167 -3.07 14.71 17.57
C LYS A 167 -1.64 15.25 17.68
N GLY A 168 -0.77 14.97 16.73
CA GLY A 168 0.64 15.35 16.82
C GLY A 168 1.47 15.11 15.56
N PRO A 169 2.76 15.45 15.59
CA PRO A 169 3.68 15.18 14.48
C PRO A 169 3.90 13.67 14.31
N CYS A 170 4.28 13.26 13.10
CA CYS A 170 4.66 11.86 12.85
C CYS A 170 5.88 11.49 13.69
N HIS A 171 5.89 10.30 14.28
CA HIS A 171 7.07 9.76 14.98
C HIS A 171 8.20 9.32 14.02
N HIS A 172 7.87 9.12 12.73
CA HIS A 172 8.79 8.68 11.68
C HIS A 172 8.67 9.57 10.41
N PRO A 173 8.92 10.89 10.53
CA PRO A 173 8.59 11.85 9.47
C PRO A 173 9.36 11.62 8.15
N THR A 174 10.55 11.02 8.20
CA THR A 174 11.38 10.74 7.02
C THR A 174 10.99 9.44 6.30
N LEU A 175 10.33 8.50 6.99
CA LEU A 175 9.95 7.18 6.46
C LEU A 175 8.53 7.14 5.90
N ARG A 176 7.70 8.15 6.23
CA ARG A 176 6.28 8.13 5.88
C ARG A 176 6.09 8.31 4.37
N ARG A 177 5.21 7.52 3.76
CA ARG A 177 4.77 7.67 2.37
C ARG A 177 3.25 7.61 2.29
N PRO A 178 2.62 8.30 1.33
CA PRO A 178 1.18 8.31 1.21
C PRO A 178 0.63 6.91 0.90
N CYS A 179 -0.56 6.63 1.44
CA CYS A 179 -1.34 5.46 1.04
C CYS A 179 -1.93 5.66 -0.36
N LEU A 180 -1.91 4.61 -1.21
CA LEU A 180 -2.46 4.63 -2.57
C LEU A 180 -3.89 5.18 -2.64
N MET A 181 -4.80 4.63 -1.82
CA MET A 181 -6.20 5.07 -1.80
C MET A 181 -6.37 6.50 -1.29
N GLY A 182 -5.45 6.96 -0.43
CA GLY A 182 -5.42 8.33 0.08
C GLY A 182 -5.13 9.36 -1.01
N LEU A 183 -4.40 8.96 -2.04
CA LEU A 183 -4.12 9.76 -3.25
C LEU A 183 -5.20 9.63 -4.33
N GLY A 184 -6.24 8.84 -4.08
CA GLY A 184 -7.31 8.58 -5.03
C GLY A 184 -7.04 7.46 -6.03
N ILE A 185 -5.92 6.74 -5.90
CA ILE A 185 -5.51 5.68 -6.84
C ILE A 185 -6.45 4.47 -6.71
N ARG A 186 -6.96 4.00 -7.85
CA ARG A 186 -7.80 2.82 -8.00
C ARG A 186 -7.00 1.64 -8.56
N MET A 187 -6.36 0.90 -7.68
CA MET A 187 -5.54 -0.26 -8.09
C MET A 187 -6.32 -1.32 -8.86
N ASP A 188 -7.58 -1.57 -8.52
CA ASP A 188 -8.45 -2.47 -9.27
C ASP A 188 -8.56 -2.07 -10.75
N LYS A 189 -8.83 -0.78 -11.00
CA LYS A 189 -8.96 -0.26 -12.36
C LYS A 189 -7.63 -0.13 -13.10
N THR A 190 -6.56 0.21 -12.38
CA THR A 190 -5.20 0.22 -12.94
C THR A 190 -4.81 -1.18 -13.38
N LEU A 191 -5.09 -2.21 -12.56
CA LEU A 191 -4.80 -3.60 -12.91
C LEU A 191 -5.68 -4.12 -14.06
N ASP A 192 -6.96 -3.72 -14.12
CA ASP A 192 -7.84 -4.03 -15.24
C ASP A 192 -7.29 -3.50 -16.58
N LYS A 193 -6.81 -2.25 -16.61
CA LYS A 193 -6.13 -1.66 -17.79
C LYS A 193 -4.92 -2.49 -18.24
N LEU A 194 -4.21 -3.08 -17.28
CA LEU A 194 -3.01 -3.91 -17.51
C LEU A 194 -3.37 -5.39 -17.75
N ASN A 195 -4.65 -5.72 -17.95
CA ASN A 195 -5.15 -7.09 -18.10
C ASN A 195 -4.68 -8.03 -16.97
N THR A 196 -4.55 -7.50 -15.76
CA THR A 196 -4.14 -8.26 -14.58
C THR A 196 -5.33 -8.49 -13.67
N PRO A 197 -5.81 -9.75 -13.55
CA PRO A 197 -6.95 -10.03 -12.71
C PRO A 197 -6.60 -9.79 -11.24
N LEU A 198 -7.30 -8.87 -10.59
CA LEU A 198 -7.27 -8.75 -9.13
C LEU A 198 -8.14 -9.86 -8.53
N GLN A 199 -7.73 -10.37 -7.37
CA GLN A 199 -8.54 -11.35 -6.63
C GLN A 199 -9.92 -10.76 -6.31
N LYS A 200 -10.96 -11.54 -6.57
CA LYS A 200 -12.33 -11.13 -6.31
C LYS A 200 -12.57 -11.12 -4.80
N PHE A 201 -13.25 -10.08 -4.34
CA PHE A 201 -13.82 -10.05 -3.01
C PHE A 201 -15.15 -10.81 -2.99
N PRO A 202 -15.47 -11.56 -1.92
CA PRO A 202 -14.61 -11.85 -0.77
C PRO A 202 -13.49 -12.82 -1.11
N LEU A 203 -12.37 -12.71 -0.39
CA LEU A 203 -11.33 -13.73 -0.43
C LEU A 203 -11.84 -14.99 0.28
N ASP A 204 -11.56 -16.16 -0.30
CA ASP A 204 -11.96 -17.45 0.26
C ASP A 204 -10.78 -18.41 0.19
N ASP A 205 -10.27 -18.80 1.35
CA ASP A 205 -9.05 -19.58 1.57
C ASP A 205 -7.87 -19.16 0.67
N THR A 206 -7.72 -17.84 0.50
CA THR A 206 -6.73 -17.24 -0.39
C THR A 206 -6.06 -16.04 0.28
N ALA A 207 -4.76 -15.83 0.01
CA ALA A 207 -4.02 -14.67 0.49
C ALA A 207 -4.17 -13.47 -0.47
N PRO A 208 -4.32 -12.23 0.04
CA PRO A 208 -4.35 -11.03 -0.77
C PRO A 208 -3.00 -10.77 -1.45
N LEU A 209 -3.02 -10.07 -2.58
CA LEU A 209 -1.81 -9.54 -3.22
C LEU A 209 -1.66 -8.04 -2.89
N PRO A 210 -0.71 -7.65 -2.02
CA PRO A 210 -0.40 -6.25 -1.77
C PRO A 210 0.35 -5.64 -2.95
N TYR A 211 -0.11 -4.48 -3.41
CA TYR A 211 0.53 -3.71 -4.47
C TYR A 211 1.01 -2.36 -3.99
N THR A 212 2.18 -1.93 -4.47
CA THR A 212 2.73 -0.59 -4.26
C THR A 212 3.19 0.00 -5.58
N LEU A 213 3.29 1.33 -5.62
CA LEU A 213 3.85 2.07 -6.74
C LEU A 213 5.06 2.88 -6.29
N ILE A 214 6.09 2.91 -7.14
CA ILE A 214 7.17 3.91 -7.09
C ILE A 214 7.02 4.74 -8.37
N LEU A 215 6.65 6.01 -8.23
CA LEU A 215 6.55 6.93 -9.37
C LEU A 215 7.95 7.37 -9.78
N LEU A 216 8.21 7.43 -11.09
CA LEU A 216 9.51 7.71 -11.70
C LEU A 216 9.34 8.77 -12.81
N ASP A 217 10.19 9.79 -12.77
CA ASP A 217 10.26 10.85 -13.78
C ASP A 217 11.04 10.45 -15.05
#